data_AF-A0A848LEC0-F1
#
_entry.id   AF-A0A848LEC0-F1
#
_cell.length_a   1.000
_cell.length_b   1.000
_cell.length_c   1.000
_cell.angle_alpha   90.00
_cell.angle_beta   90.00
_cell.angle_gamma   90.00
#
_symmetry.space_group_name_H-M   'P 1'
#
loop_
_entity.id
_entity.type
_entity.pdbx_description
1 polymer ?
#
loop_
_entity_poly.entity_id
_entity_poly.type
_entity_poly.pdbx_seq_one_letter_code
_entity_poly.pdbx_strand_id
1 'polypeptide(L)'
;MSKPTNLLFVGLPKSGKTTYLAALWHVLEDQSSTTKLRRKQLSGDRTYLNLIVKAWRACAPVPRTTLQTFDTTVTLHLEGDGFGEFTLSVPDLGGEAFEQQIEHRKVSAAHVALFREANGVLLFVHPDVTKGTQISDQDQITASIGGATESVSEAKSVIEANGHAEVPIPWKVEMLPTQAKLVELLQFLLELVDQRLRVAVVVSAWDLVEHVGATPREYVSGRMPLLRQFLDANDDIVDHAVFGISAQGGEIPKDKSKLLELDSLKRIRVYHDSENNHDITKPLAWLLGGK
;
A
#
# COMPACT_ATOMS: atom_id res chain seq x y z
N MET A 1 10.67 29.36 9.84
CA MET A 1 9.70 28.51 9.11
C MET A 1 10.08 27.07 9.42
N SER A 2 9.15 26.25 9.91
CA SER A 2 9.39 24.82 10.10
C SER A 2 9.67 24.16 8.74
N LYS A 3 10.65 23.24 8.70
CA LYS A 3 10.93 22.45 7.48
C LYS A 3 9.69 21.60 7.17
N PRO A 4 9.25 21.49 5.89
CA PRO A 4 8.13 20.64 5.53
C PRO A 4 8.41 19.19 5.94
N THR A 5 7.37 18.52 6.42
CA THR A 5 7.40 17.09 6.68
C THR A 5 7.01 16.36 5.41
N ASN A 6 7.94 15.55 4.91
CA ASN A 6 7.74 14.82 3.67
C ASN A 6 7.29 13.41 4.01
N LEU A 7 6.05 13.06 3.65
CA LEU A 7 5.55 11.69 3.80
C LEU A 7 5.37 11.08 2.42
N LEU A 8 5.87 9.86 2.27
CA LEU A 8 5.84 9.16 0.99
C LEU A 8 4.71 8.13 0.96
N PHE A 9 3.94 8.12 -0.13
CA PHE A 9 2.99 7.04 -0.40
C PHE A 9 3.69 5.98 -1.25
N VAL A 10 3.86 4.79 -0.68
CA VAL A 10 4.48 3.64 -1.35
C VAL A 10 3.47 2.53 -1.51
N GLY A 11 3.44 1.90 -2.68
CA GLY A 11 2.63 0.71 -2.89
C GLY A 11 2.49 0.37 -4.36
N LEU A 12 2.28 -0.90 -4.64
CA LEU A 12 2.09 -1.43 -5.99
C LEU A 12 0.86 -0.82 -6.69
N PRO A 13 0.67 -1.00 -8.01
CA PRO A 13 -0.56 -0.58 -8.69
C PRO A 13 -1.81 -1.10 -7.97
N LYS A 14 -2.88 -0.31 -7.99
CA LYS A 14 -4.18 -0.65 -7.37
C LYS A 14 -4.14 -0.88 -5.85
N SER A 15 -3.07 -0.47 -5.17
CA SER A 15 -2.96 -0.54 -3.69
C SER A 15 -3.84 0.43 -2.91
N GLY A 16 -4.57 1.35 -3.56
CA GLY A 16 -5.51 2.27 -2.92
C GLY A 16 -4.96 3.67 -2.56
N LYS A 17 -3.71 3.99 -2.95
CA LYS A 17 -3.05 5.30 -2.73
C LYS A 17 -3.93 6.50 -3.09
N THR A 18 -4.35 6.59 -4.36
CA THR A 18 -5.14 7.71 -4.88
C THR A 18 -6.53 7.79 -4.24
N THR A 19 -7.15 6.64 -3.95
CA THR A 19 -8.44 6.60 -3.22
C THR A 19 -8.30 7.12 -1.80
N TYR A 20 -7.22 6.76 -1.11
CA TYR A 20 -6.90 7.29 0.22
C TYR A 20 -6.65 8.80 0.17
N LEU A 21 -5.86 9.28 -0.79
CA LEU A 21 -5.58 10.72 -0.96
C LEU A 21 -6.87 11.52 -1.22
N ALA A 22 -7.78 11.00 -2.04
CA ALA A 22 -9.09 11.62 -2.28
C ALA A 22 -9.92 11.69 -1.00
N ALA A 23 -10.06 10.56 -0.28
CA ALA A 23 -10.82 10.51 0.97
C ALA A 23 -10.21 11.44 2.04
N LEU A 24 -8.88 11.46 2.16
CA LEU A 24 -8.15 12.35 3.04
C LEU A 24 -8.43 13.82 2.72
N TRP A 25 -8.32 14.21 1.46
CA TRP A 25 -8.59 15.60 1.04
C TRP A 25 -10.04 15.99 1.34
N HIS A 26 -11.00 15.11 1.05
CA HIS A 26 -12.41 15.35 1.36
C HIS A 26 -12.65 15.61 2.86
N VAL A 27 -12.06 14.77 3.73
CA VAL A 27 -12.16 14.92 5.19
C VAL A 27 -11.54 16.24 5.67
N LEU A 28 -10.38 16.61 5.13
CA LEU A 28 -9.67 17.84 5.47
C LEU A 28 -10.37 19.11 4.97
N GLU A 29 -11.12 19.04 3.87
CA GLU A 29 -11.94 20.15 3.37
C GLU A 29 -13.21 20.36 4.19
N ASP A 30 -13.88 19.27 4.57
CA ASP A 30 -15.18 19.31 5.24
C ASP A 30 -15.11 19.93 6.64
N GLN A 31 -14.05 19.65 7.40
CA GLN A 31 -13.78 20.15 8.77
C GLN A 31 -14.87 19.88 9.83
N SER A 32 -15.99 19.23 9.49
CA SER A 32 -17.09 18.93 10.44
C SER A 32 -16.80 17.70 11.30
N SER A 33 -15.94 16.80 10.82
CA SER A 33 -15.52 15.61 11.56
C SER A 33 -14.45 15.93 12.62
N THR A 34 -14.45 15.15 13.70
CA THR A 34 -13.40 15.21 14.72
C THR A 34 -12.24 14.34 14.27
N THR A 35 -11.18 14.98 13.77
CA THR A 35 -9.97 14.33 13.24
C THR A 35 -8.73 14.77 14.03
N LYS A 36 -7.70 13.91 14.06
CA LYS A 36 -6.41 14.21 14.68
C LYS A 36 -5.66 15.34 13.97
N LEU A 37 -5.80 15.43 12.65
CA LEU A 37 -5.23 16.49 11.83
C LEU A 37 -6.33 17.33 11.20
N ARG A 38 -6.13 18.64 11.15
CA ARG A 38 -7.04 19.61 10.55
C ARG A 38 -6.32 20.44 9.51
N ARG A 39 -7.06 20.91 8.52
CA ARG A 39 -6.52 21.79 7.48
C ARG A 39 -6.44 23.22 8.00
N LYS A 40 -5.23 23.79 8.03
CA LYS A 40 -5.00 25.15 8.49
C LYS A 40 -5.21 26.18 7.38
N GLN A 41 -4.61 25.95 6.22
CA GLN A 41 -4.68 26.89 5.09
C GLN A 41 -4.95 26.18 3.76
N LEU A 42 -5.58 26.94 2.86
CA LEU A 42 -5.74 26.60 1.45
C LEU A 42 -4.58 27.27 0.69
N SER A 43 -3.56 26.52 0.27
CA SER A 43 -2.55 26.98 -0.71
C SER A 43 -2.42 26.00 -1.88
N GLY A 44 -1.68 26.38 -2.94
CA GLY A 44 -1.29 25.51 -4.05
C GLY A 44 -2.37 25.24 -5.12
N ASP A 45 -1.95 24.54 -6.19
CA ASP A 45 -2.83 23.99 -7.22
C ASP A 45 -3.58 22.77 -6.68
N ARG A 46 -4.92 22.78 -6.79
CA ARG A 46 -5.82 21.72 -6.32
C ARG A 46 -6.54 21.01 -7.44
N THR A 47 -6.20 21.31 -8.70
CA THR A 47 -6.88 20.74 -9.86
C THR A 47 -6.89 19.22 -9.78
N TYR A 48 -5.76 18.63 -9.43
CA TYR A 48 -5.64 17.18 -9.23
C TYR A 48 -6.48 16.66 -8.05
N LEU A 49 -6.37 17.30 -6.87
CA LEU A 49 -7.14 16.91 -5.68
C LEU A 49 -8.65 16.96 -5.91
N ASN A 50 -9.13 18.03 -6.54
CA ASN A 50 -10.54 18.21 -6.86
C ASN A 50 -11.04 17.16 -7.87
N LEU A 51 -10.19 16.78 -8.83
CA LEU A 51 -10.50 15.72 -9.79
C LEU A 51 -10.70 14.37 -9.10
N ILE A 52 -9.76 13.95 -8.24
CA ILE A 52 -9.85 12.65 -7.55
C ILE A 52 -10.98 12.64 -6.52
N VAL A 53 -11.23 13.75 -5.81
CA VAL A 53 -12.36 13.87 -4.87
C VAL A 53 -13.70 13.83 -5.58
N LYS A 54 -13.83 14.47 -6.74
CA LYS A 54 -15.06 14.39 -7.54
C LYS A 54 -15.38 12.95 -7.93
N ALA A 55 -14.39 12.18 -8.38
CA ALA A 55 -14.55 10.77 -8.71
C ALA A 55 -14.93 9.93 -7.47
N TRP A 56 -14.22 10.13 -6.35
CA TRP A 56 -14.47 9.44 -5.09
C TRP A 56 -15.88 9.70 -4.53
N ARG A 57 -16.33 10.97 -4.51
CA ARG A 57 -17.69 11.36 -4.05
C ARG A 57 -18.77 10.69 -4.90
N ALA A 58 -18.54 10.60 -6.22
CA ALA A 58 -19.43 9.96 -7.17
C ALA A 58 -19.39 8.42 -7.13
N CYS A 59 -18.58 7.83 -6.23
CA CYS A 59 -18.32 6.38 -6.18
C CYS A 59 -17.94 5.85 -7.57
N ALA A 60 -17.05 6.56 -8.25
CA ALA A 60 -16.49 6.20 -9.54
C ALA A 60 -15.01 5.82 -9.38
N PRO A 61 -14.46 4.97 -10.26
CA PRO A 61 -13.02 4.71 -10.27
C PRO A 61 -12.22 6.01 -10.33
N VAL A 62 -11.30 6.22 -9.38
CA VAL A 62 -10.40 7.37 -9.40
C VAL A 62 -9.43 7.25 -10.59
N PRO A 63 -9.06 8.37 -11.25
CA PRO A 63 -8.06 8.36 -12.32
C PRO A 63 -6.76 7.71 -11.82
N ARG A 64 -6.15 6.87 -12.65
CA ARG A 64 -4.86 6.27 -12.32
C ARG A 64 -3.75 7.31 -12.48
N THR A 65 -2.89 7.41 -11.49
CA THR A 65 -1.62 8.14 -11.59
C THR A 65 -0.71 7.39 -12.56
N THR A 66 -0.32 8.01 -13.68
CA THR A 66 0.57 7.37 -14.66
C THR A 66 2.01 7.87 -14.50
N LEU A 67 2.94 7.21 -15.17
CA LEU A 67 4.34 7.64 -15.33
C LEU A 67 4.48 8.97 -16.10
N GLN A 68 3.41 9.70 -16.40
CA GLN A 68 3.50 11.05 -16.97
C GLN A 68 3.05 12.11 -15.96
N THR A 69 2.43 11.69 -14.84
CA THR A 69 1.91 12.56 -13.77
C THR A 69 2.94 12.81 -12.67
N PHE A 70 4.21 12.43 -12.89
CA PHE A 70 5.32 12.40 -11.94
C PHE A 70 5.59 13.69 -11.15
N ASP A 71 5.08 14.83 -11.59
CA ASP A 71 5.29 16.13 -10.95
C ASP A 71 4.21 16.54 -9.94
N THR A 72 3.22 15.68 -9.68
CA THR A 72 2.09 16.07 -8.81
C THR A 72 2.42 15.79 -7.34
N THR A 73 3.30 16.61 -6.77
CA THR A 73 3.48 16.67 -5.31
C THR A 73 2.36 17.50 -4.71
N VAL A 74 1.53 16.88 -3.88
CA VAL A 74 0.47 17.56 -3.14
C VAL A 74 1.08 18.14 -1.87
N THR A 75 0.88 19.45 -1.66
CA THR A 75 1.31 20.14 -0.44
C THR A 75 0.07 20.54 0.37
N LEU A 76 0.01 20.10 1.63
CA LEU A 76 -1.09 20.36 2.55
C LEU A 76 -0.57 21.11 3.79
N HIS A 77 -1.16 22.25 4.14
CA HIS A 77 -0.86 22.93 5.40
C HIS A 77 -1.83 22.46 6.48
N LEU A 78 -1.31 21.72 7.44
CA LEU A 78 -2.09 21.02 8.47
C LEU A 78 -1.71 21.52 9.85
N GLU A 79 -2.63 21.32 10.79
CA GLU A 79 -2.40 21.45 12.22
C GLU A 79 -2.92 20.22 12.94
N GLY A 80 -2.28 19.83 14.04
CA GLY A 80 -2.72 18.71 14.85
C GLY A 80 -2.39 18.90 16.33
N ASP A 81 -3.23 18.34 17.19
CA ASP A 81 -3.02 18.38 18.63
C ASP A 81 -1.71 17.66 18.98
N GLY A 82 -0.74 18.39 19.54
CA GLY A 82 0.58 17.88 19.89
C GLY A 82 1.68 18.08 18.84
N PHE A 83 1.35 18.54 17.63
CA PHE A 83 2.33 18.83 16.56
C PHE A 83 2.41 20.31 16.17
N GLY A 84 1.36 21.08 16.47
CA GLY A 84 1.25 22.45 15.99
C GLY A 84 1.02 22.50 14.48
N GLU A 85 1.44 23.60 13.85
CA GLU A 85 1.30 23.83 12.40
C GLU A 85 2.48 23.25 11.63
N PHE A 86 2.19 22.52 10.55
CA PHE A 86 3.21 21.94 9.67
C PHE A 86 2.73 21.86 8.22
N THR A 87 3.70 21.69 7.32
CA THR A 87 3.44 21.46 5.90
C THR A 87 3.72 20.00 5.61
N LEU A 88 2.69 19.29 5.14
CA LEU A 88 2.78 17.92 4.67
C LEU A 88 2.94 17.92 3.15
N SER A 89 4.07 17.39 2.67
CA SER A 89 4.27 17.12 1.24
C SER A 89 4.05 15.63 0.99
N VAL A 90 3.11 15.30 0.10
CA VAL A 90 2.80 13.93 -0.33
C VAL A 90 3.02 13.81 -1.84
N PRO A 91 4.05 13.09 -2.29
CA PRO A 91 4.16 12.71 -3.68
C PRO A 91 3.18 11.55 -3.96
N ASP A 92 2.19 11.77 -4.82
CA ASP A 92 1.32 10.69 -5.30
C ASP A 92 2.00 10.00 -6.49
N LEU A 93 2.85 9.01 -6.18
CA LEU A 93 3.59 8.27 -7.20
C LEU A 93 2.74 7.14 -7.79
N GLY A 94 2.79 7.00 -9.12
CA GLY A 94 2.17 5.87 -9.83
C GLY A 94 2.71 4.54 -9.31
N GLY A 95 1.83 3.55 -9.13
CA GLY A 95 2.23 2.23 -8.63
C GLY A 95 3.20 1.52 -9.58
N GLU A 96 3.05 1.80 -10.87
CA GLU A 96 3.86 1.26 -11.97
C GLU A 96 5.33 1.67 -11.84
N ALA A 97 5.60 2.83 -11.23
CA ALA A 97 6.97 3.29 -11.05
C ALA A 97 7.73 2.42 -10.02
N PHE A 98 7.02 1.93 -9.00
CA PHE A 98 7.56 0.98 -8.03
C PHE A 98 7.77 -0.41 -8.63
N GLU A 99 6.91 -0.84 -9.56
CA GLU A 99 7.12 -2.10 -10.29
C GLU A 99 8.35 -2.04 -11.19
N GLN A 100 8.52 -0.95 -11.95
CA GLN A 100 9.72 -0.74 -12.76
C GLN A 100 10.99 -0.68 -11.92
N GLN A 101 10.92 -0.09 -10.72
CA GLN A 101 12.03 -0.05 -9.78
C GLN A 101 12.47 -1.46 -9.36
N ILE A 102 11.53 -2.35 -9.06
CA ILE A 102 11.83 -3.75 -8.73
C ILE A 102 12.39 -4.49 -9.95
N GLU A 103 11.78 -4.31 -11.11
CA GLU A 103 12.19 -5.01 -12.34
C GLU A 103 13.59 -4.65 -12.78
N HIS A 104 13.92 -3.36 -12.80
CA HIS A 104 15.19 -2.87 -13.30
C HIS A 104 16.26 -2.73 -12.21
N ARG A 105 15.87 -2.90 -10.93
CA ARG A 105 16.67 -2.57 -9.74
C ARG A 105 17.29 -1.18 -9.84
N LYS A 106 16.50 -0.21 -10.30
CA LYS A 106 16.92 1.18 -10.56
C LYS A 106 15.89 2.14 -10.01
N VAL A 107 16.37 3.20 -9.38
CA VAL A 107 15.56 4.31 -8.86
C VAL A 107 15.88 5.57 -9.66
N SER A 108 14.86 6.33 -10.07
CA SER A 108 15.09 7.61 -10.75
C SER A 108 15.70 8.63 -9.78
N ALA A 109 16.51 9.56 -10.28
CA ALA A 109 17.11 10.61 -9.43
C ALA A 109 16.06 11.44 -8.67
N ALA A 110 14.90 11.66 -9.29
CA ALA A 110 13.77 12.35 -8.65
C ALA A 110 13.20 11.55 -7.46
N HIS A 111 13.01 10.23 -7.60
CA HIS A 111 12.58 9.38 -6.49
C HIS A 111 13.63 9.30 -5.40
N VAL A 112 14.92 9.23 -5.74
CA VAL A 112 16.00 9.24 -4.76
C VAL A 112 15.96 10.52 -3.91
N ALA A 113 15.72 11.69 -4.52
CA ALA A 113 15.58 12.95 -3.79
C ALA A 113 14.39 12.91 -2.83
N LEU A 114 13.23 12.44 -3.28
CA LEU A 114 12.03 12.28 -2.44
C LEU A 114 12.26 11.32 -1.27
N PHE A 115 12.93 10.19 -1.53
CA PHE A 115 13.16 9.15 -0.53
C PHE A 115 14.13 9.63 0.56
N ARG A 116 15.22 10.30 0.17
CA ARG A 116 16.21 10.87 1.11
C ARG A 116 15.61 11.89 2.07
N GLU A 117 14.58 12.61 1.63
CA GLU A 117 13.92 13.60 2.46
C GLU A 117 12.72 13.06 3.25
N ALA A 118 12.36 11.78 3.07
CA ALA A 118 11.19 11.19 3.71
C ALA A 118 11.36 11.11 5.23
N ASN A 119 10.35 11.64 5.95
CA ASN A 119 10.23 11.52 7.40
C ASN A 119 9.38 10.32 7.82
N GLY A 120 8.57 9.79 6.89
CA GLY A 120 7.72 8.65 7.14
C GLY A 120 7.09 8.12 5.85
N VAL A 121 6.67 6.87 5.88
CA VAL A 121 6.12 6.15 4.73
C VAL A 121 4.76 5.58 5.07
N LEU A 122 3.79 5.78 4.18
CA LEU A 122 2.56 5.01 4.14
C LEU A 122 2.74 3.90 3.12
N LEU A 123 2.88 2.66 3.60
CA LEU A 123 2.99 1.49 2.75
C LEU A 123 1.59 0.91 2.50
N PHE A 124 1.06 1.15 1.31
CA PHE A 124 -0.26 0.68 0.90
C PHE A 124 -0.20 -0.76 0.39
N VAL A 125 -1.06 -1.59 0.96
CA VAL A 125 -1.18 -3.00 0.62
C VAL A 125 -2.64 -3.33 0.38
N HIS A 126 -2.96 -3.86 -0.80
CA HIS A 126 -4.29 -4.35 -1.10
C HIS A 126 -4.47 -5.78 -0.52
N PRO A 127 -5.66 -6.19 -0.04
CA PRO A 127 -5.89 -7.53 0.50
C PRO A 127 -5.78 -8.65 -0.55
N ASP A 128 -6.07 -8.31 -1.81
CA ASP A 128 -5.81 -9.16 -2.97
C ASP A 128 -4.30 -9.20 -3.26
N VAL A 129 -3.65 -10.22 -2.71
CA VAL A 129 -2.19 -10.42 -2.79
C VAL A 129 -1.85 -11.66 -3.60
N THR A 130 -0.85 -11.53 -4.47
CA THR A 130 -0.23 -12.68 -5.15
C THR A 130 0.59 -13.45 -4.13
N LYS A 131 0.16 -14.67 -3.81
CA LYS A 131 0.91 -15.60 -2.98
C LYS A 131 2.01 -16.27 -3.80
N GLY A 132 3.13 -16.55 -3.16
CA GLY A 132 4.13 -17.45 -3.74
C GLY A 132 3.69 -18.90 -3.62
N THR A 133 4.23 -19.75 -4.49
CA THR A 133 4.10 -21.21 -4.37
C THR A 133 4.82 -21.66 -3.09
N GLN A 134 4.13 -22.35 -2.19
CA GLN A 134 4.77 -22.92 -1.02
C GLN A 134 5.50 -24.20 -1.43
N ILE A 135 6.63 -24.50 -0.77
CA ILE A 135 7.36 -25.76 -1.00
C ILE A 135 6.44 -26.96 -0.75
N SER A 136 5.58 -26.88 0.28
CA SER A 136 4.56 -27.89 0.56
C SER A 136 3.56 -28.09 -0.58
N ASP A 137 3.24 -27.05 -1.34
CA ASP A 137 2.36 -27.14 -2.50
C ASP A 137 3.11 -27.82 -3.67
N GLN A 138 4.40 -27.53 -3.81
CA GLN A 138 5.29 -28.18 -4.77
C GLN A 138 5.46 -29.67 -4.48
N ASP A 139 5.66 -30.06 -3.23
CA ASP A 139 5.80 -31.46 -2.83
C ASP A 139 4.53 -32.27 -3.14
N GLN A 140 3.34 -31.68 -2.95
CA GLN A 140 2.07 -32.30 -3.34
C GLN A 140 1.94 -32.44 -4.85
N ILE A 141 2.38 -31.44 -5.62
CA ILE A 141 2.41 -31.49 -7.09
C ILE A 141 3.38 -32.59 -7.55
N THR A 142 4.60 -32.64 -7.02
CA THR A 142 5.60 -33.67 -7.34
C THR A 142 5.13 -35.08 -6.94
N ALA A 143 4.47 -35.23 -5.80
CA ALA A 143 3.87 -36.49 -5.38
C ALA A 143 2.71 -36.92 -6.30
N SER A 144 1.89 -35.96 -6.77
CA SER A 144 0.79 -36.22 -7.71
C SER A 144 1.22 -36.54 -9.14
N ILE A 145 2.43 -36.12 -9.53
CA ILE A 145 3.07 -36.42 -10.83
C ILE A 145 3.88 -37.73 -10.76
N GLY A 146 3.90 -38.41 -9.61
CA GLY A 146 4.55 -39.71 -9.44
C GLY A 146 6.06 -39.64 -9.28
N GLY A 147 6.59 -38.53 -8.77
CA GLY A 147 8.01 -38.37 -8.45
C GLY A 147 8.42 -39.17 -7.22
N ALA A 148 8.41 -40.50 -7.32
CA ALA A 148 9.15 -41.35 -6.40
C ALA A 148 10.65 -41.17 -6.68
N THR A 149 11.36 -40.76 -5.64
CA THR A 149 12.81 -40.71 -5.57
C THR A 149 13.36 -42.14 -5.65
N GLU A 150 13.66 -42.62 -6.85
CA GLU A 150 14.57 -43.75 -7.02
C GLU A 150 15.62 -43.42 -8.10
N SER A 151 16.85 -43.30 -7.61
CA SER A 151 18.13 -43.57 -8.29
C SER A 151 18.30 -43.11 -9.75
N VAL A 152 19.26 -42.19 -9.91
CA VAL A 152 19.96 -41.91 -11.16
C VAL A 152 20.58 -43.19 -11.73
N SER A 153 19.92 -43.84 -12.69
CA SER A 153 20.56 -44.65 -13.72
C SER A 153 19.59 -45.04 -14.83
N GLU A 154 19.87 -44.53 -16.03
CA GLU A 154 19.58 -45.14 -17.34
C GLU A 154 18.15 -45.65 -17.61
N ALA A 155 17.30 -44.76 -18.14
CA ALA A 155 16.27 -45.15 -19.10
C ALA A 155 15.92 -43.96 -20.02
N LYS A 156 16.70 -43.81 -21.10
CA LYS A 156 16.22 -43.16 -22.31
C LYS A 156 15.09 -44.03 -22.90
N SER A 157 14.08 -43.36 -23.44
CA SER A 157 12.93 -43.88 -24.19
C SER A 157 11.90 -44.66 -23.36
N VAL A 158 10.76 -44.05 -23.05
CA VAL A 158 9.49 -44.16 -23.81
C VAL A 158 8.46 -43.30 -23.06
N ILE A 159 8.23 -42.06 -23.51
CA ILE A 159 6.97 -41.35 -23.28
C ILE A 159 6.65 -40.57 -24.56
N GLU A 160 6.01 -41.25 -25.50
CA GLU A 160 5.19 -40.59 -26.53
C GLU A 160 3.76 -41.10 -26.38
N ALA A 161 2.89 -40.25 -25.82
CA ALA A 161 1.50 -40.08 -26.25
C ALA A 161 0.86 -38.99 -25.35
N ASN A 162 0.56 -37.83 -25.95
CA ASN A 162 -0.02 -36.60 -25.37
C ASN A 162 0.97 -35.57 -24.78
N GLY A 163 2.20 -35.54 -25.29
CA GLY A 163 3.21 -34.54 -24.93
C GLY A 163 2.92 -33.16 -25.55
N HIS A 164 2.18 -32.31 -24.85
CA HIS A 164 2.55 -30.91 -24.86
C HIS A 164 3.80 -30.81 -23.99
N ALA A 165 4.99 -30.74 -24.61
CA ALA A 165 6.17 -30.32 -23.89
C ALA A 165 5.86 -28.92 -23.33
N GLU A 166 5.69 -28.82 -22.01
CA GLU A 166 5.46 -27.53 -21.37
C GLU A 166 6.66 -26.65 -21.69
N VAL A 167 6.43 -25.66 -22.56
CA VAL A 167 7.45 -24.66 -22.88
C VAL A 167 7.77 -23.95 -21.57
N PRO A 168 9.04 -23.93 -21.11
CA PRO A 168 9.40 -23.28 -19.87
C PRO A 168 8.97 -21.82 -19.94
N ILE A 169 8.06 -21.42 -19.04
CA ILE A 169 7.60 -20.03 -18.97
C ILE A 169 8.78 -19.20 -18.45
N PRO A 170 9.28 -18.21 -19.21
CA PRO A 170 10.35 -17.36 -18.73
C PRO A 170 9.90 -16.63 -17.46
N TRP A 171 10.78 -16.60 -16.45
CA TRP A 171 10.50 -15.88 -15.22
C TRP A 171 10.26 -14.40 -15.50
N LYS A 172 9.27 -13.82 -14.83
CA LYS A 172 9.00 -12.38 -14.87
C LYS A 172 8.71 -11.83 -13.48
N VAL A 173 8.93 -10.54 -13.31
CA VAL A 173 8.75 -9.83 -12.03
C VAL A 173 7.30 -9.88 -11.55
N GLU A 174 6.32 -10.00 -12.44
CA GLU A 174 4.91 -10.17 -12.06
C GLU A 174 4.68 -11.44 -11.24
N MET A 175 5.52 -12.46 -11.42
CA MET A 175 5.46 -13.73 -10.69
C MET A 175 5.96 -13.61 -9.25
N LEU A 176 6.65 -12.52 -8.88
CA LEU A 176 7.09 -12.33 -7.50
C LEU A 176 5.89 -12.20 -6.56
N PRO A 177 5.93 -12.89 -5.39
CA PRO A 177 4.91 -12.72 -4.36
C PRO A 177 4.80 -11.25 -3.94
N THR A 178 3.57 -10.79 -3.66
CA THR A 178 3.33 -9.40 -3.27
C THR A 178 4.17 -8.98 -2.07
N GLN A 179 4.27 -9.83 -1.04
CA GLN A 179 5.09 -9.55 0.14
C GLN A 179 6.59 -9.38 -0.18
N ALA A 180 7.12 -10.13 -1.15
CA ALA A 180 8.51 -9.99 -1.56
C ALA A 180 8.75 -8.65 -2.26
N LYS A 181 7.82 -8.24 -3.14
CA LYS A 181 7.85 -6.91 -3.77
C LYS A 181 7.80 -5.79 -2.73
N LEU A 182 6.92 -5.89 -1.74
CA LEU A 182 6.77 -4.88 -0.68
C LEU A 182 8.04 -4.76 0.18
N VAL A 183 8.65 -5.88 0.54
CA VAL A 183 9.93 -5.89 1.28
C VAL A 183 11.04 -5.25 0.46
N GLU A 184 11.15 -5.58 -0.82
CA GLU A 184 12.15 -4.99 -1.70
C GLU A 184 11.99 -3.45 -1.82
N LEU A 185 10.74 -2.95 -1.89
CA LEU A 185 10.49 -1.49 -1.87
C LEU A 185 10.96 -0.83 -0.57
N LEU A 186 10.75 -1.49 0.57
CA LEU A 186 11.26 -1.00 1.86
C LEU A 186 12.78 -1.05 1.92
N GLN A 187 13.42 -2.09 1.38
CA GLN A 187 14.88 -2.19 1.32
C GLN A 187 15.48 -1.04 0.51
N PHE A 188 14.95 -0.75 -0.68
CA PHE A 188 15.39 0.41 -1.47
C PHE A 188 15.22 1.74 -0.72
N LEU A 189 14.16 1.88 0.07
CA LEU A 189 13.97 3.08 0.89
C LEU A 189 15.03 3.16 2.00
N LEU A 190 15.23 2.07 2.74
CA LEU A 190 16.17 2.00 3.86
C LEU A 190 17.62 2.20 3.44
N GLU A 191 17.99 1.83 2.21
CA GLU A 191 19.30 2.15 1.63
C GLU A 191 19.51 3.66 1.37
N LEU A 192 18.43 4.43 1.31
CA LEU A 192 18.44 5.85 0.94
C LEU A 192 18.09 6.80 2.10
N VAL A 193 17.58 6.28 3.23
CA VAL A 193 17.28 7.08 4.42
C VAL A 193 18.35 6.90 5.49
N ASP A 194 18.89 8.01 5.98
CA ASP A 194 19.93 8.01 7.03
C ASP A 194 19.35 8.08 8.46
N GLN A 195 18.03 8.01 8.61
CA GLN A 195 17.33 8.14 9.89
C GLN A 195 16.35 6.99 10.11
N ARG A 196 16.01 6.74 11.38
CA ARG A 196 14.99 5.75 11.74
C ARG A 196 13.67 6.11 11.05
N LEU A 197 13.14 5.16 10.28
CA LEU A 197 11.98 5.40 9.42
C LEU A 197 10.69 4.93 10.11
N ARG A 198 9.68 5.79 10.16
CA ARG A 198 8.33 5.38 10.56
C ARG A 198 7.56 4.87 9.33
N VAL A 199 6.99 3.67 9.45
CA VAL A 199 6.24 3.00 8.38
C VAL A 199 4.83 2.66 8.87
N ALA A 200 3.83 3.38 8.36
CA ALA A 200 2.43 3.04 8.55
C ALA A 200 2.00 2.09 7.43
N VAL A 201 1.83 0.81 7.74
CA VAL A 201 1.30 -0.18 6.80
C VAL A 201 -0.21 0.00 6.73
N VAL A 202 -0.73 0.37 5.57
CA VAL A 202 -2.15 0.55 5.31
C VAL A 202 -2.66 -0.63 4.50
N VAL A 203 -3.38 -1.54 5.13
CA VAL A 203 -4.19 -2.54 4.44
C VAL A 203 -5.42 -1.83 3.90
N SER A 204 -5.39 -1.48 2.61
CA SER A 204 -6.49 -0.80 1.94
C SER A 204 -7.68 -1.74 1.70
N ALA A 205 -8.82 -1.20 1.26
CA ALA A 205 -10.04 -1.98 0.99
C ALA A 205 -10.38 -2.96 2.14
N TRP A 206 -10.23 -2.50 3.39
CA TRP A 206 -10.35 -3.35 4.58
C TRP A 206 -11.73 -4.02 4.71
N ASP A 207 -12.76 -3.41 4.14
CA ASP A 207 -14.13 -3.90 4.03
C ASP A 207 -14.21 -5.27 3.32
N LEU A 208 -13.25 -5.59 2.45
CA LEU A 208 -13.16 -6.90 1.79
C LEU A 208 -12.74 -8.01 2.75
N VAL A 209 -12.05 -7.70 3.84
CA VAL A 209 -11.45 -8.67 4.77
C VAL A 209 -11.86 -8.48 6.22
N GLU A 210 -12.69 -7.48 6.52
CA GLU A 210 -13.26 -7.19 7.83
C GLU A 210 -13.95 -8.42 8.45
N HIS A 211 -14.60 -9.24 7.61
CA HIS A 211 -15.29 -10.46 8.01
C HIS A 211 -14.37 -11.56 8.57
N VAL A 212 -13.05 -11.46 8.37
CA VAL A 212 -12.08 -12.41 8.94
C VAL A 212 -11.99 -12.27 10.46
N GLY A 213 -12.41 -11.13 11.02
CA GLY A 213 -12.44 -10.92 12.48
C GLY A 213 -11.05 -10.77 13.11
N ALA A 214 -10.03 -10.50 12.29
CA ALA A 214 -8.66 -10.24 12.74
C ALA A 214 -8.40 -8.72 12.82
N THR A 215 -7.53 -8.30 13.72
CA THR A 215 -6.97 -6.94 13.69
C THR A 215 -6.10 -6.74 12.44
N PRO A 216 -5.85 -5.49 11.99
CA PRO A 216 -4.95 -5.23 10.86
C PRO A 216 -3.57 -5.88 11.01
N ARG A 217 -3.00 -5.85 12.22
CA ARG A 217 -1.71 -6.46 12.53
C ARG A 217 -1.74 -7.98 12.41
N GLU A 218 -2.77 -8.64 12.93
CA GLU A 218 -2.95 -10.09 12.80
C GLU A 218 -3.16 -10.50 11.35
N TYR A 219 -3.94 -9.73 10.59
CA TYR A 219 -4.17 -9.96 9.16
C TYR A 219 -2.85 -9.95 8.36
N VAL A 220 -2.02 -8.92 8.55
CA VAL A 220 -0.69 -8.86 7.90
C VAL A 220 0.18 -10.03 8.32
N SER A 221 0.16 -10.40 9.61
CA SER A 221 0.97 -11.52 10.13
C SER A 221 0.56 -12.86 9.51
N GLY A 222 -0.73 -13.10 9.29
CA GLY A 222 -1.22 -14.33 8.68
C GLY A 222 -1.11 -14.35 7.14
N ARG A 223 -1.26 -13.20 6.47
CA ARG A 223 -1.30 -13.14 5.00
C ARG A 223 0.04 -12.81 4.34
N MET A 224 0.89 -12.06 5.03
CA MET A 224 2.18 -11.57 4.53
C MET A 224 3.26 -11.72 5.62
N PRO A 225 3.54 -12.96 6.07
CA PRO A 225 4.48 -13.21 7.15
C PRO A 225 5.89 -12.67 6.86
N LEU A 226 6.35 -12.69 5.59
CA LEU A 226 7.66 -12.14 5.24
C LEU A 226 7.72 -10.63 5.48
N LEU A 227 6.66 -9.90 5.09
CA LEU A 227 6.58 -8.45 5.35
C LEU A 227 6.58 -8.18 6.85
N ARG A 228 5.79 -8.94 7.62
CA ARG A 228 5.76 -8.79 9.07
C ARG A 228 7.11 -9.06 9.71
N GLN A 229 7.77 -10.17 9.34
CA GLN A 229 9.08 -10.54 9.84
C GLN A 229 10.14 -9.48 9.49
N PHE A 230 10.11 -8.95 8.28
CA PHE A 230 11.02 -7.88 7.87
C PHE A 230 10.86 -6.64 8.75
N LEU A 231 9.63 -6.19 8.99
CA LEU A 231 9.36 -5.02 9.83
C LEU A 231 9.75 -5.24 11.30
N ASP A 232 9.49 -6.43 11.85
CA ASP A 232 9.86 -6.79 13.23
C ASP A 232 11.38 -6.97 13.41
N ALA A 233 12.07 -7.55 12.41
CA ALA A 233 13.50 -7.86 12.50
C ALA A 233 14.41 -6.64 12.30
N ASN A 234 13.86 -5.52 11.83
CA ASN A 234 14.58 -4.25 11.62
C ASN A 234 14.04 -3.16 12.56
N ASP A 235 13.64 -3.52 13.78
CA ASP A 235 13.01 -2.60 14.74
C ASP A 235 13.96 -1.52 15.27
N ASP A 236 15.27 -1.71 15.11
CA ASP A 236 16.33 -0.74 15.39
C ASP A 236 16.32 0.44 14.40
N ILE A 237 15.98 0.19 13.14
CA ILE A 237 15.96 1.20 12.06
C ILE A 237 14.55 1.53 11.54
N VAL A 238 13.54 0.72 11.85
CA VAL A 238 12.14 0.92 11.48
C VAL A 238 11.26 0.95 12.72
N ASP A 239 10.40 1.95 12.80
CA ASP A 239 9.23 1.94 13.69
C ASP A 239 8.00 1.72 12.81
N HIS A 240 7.06 0.86 13.20
CA HIS A 240 5.94 0.52 12.33
C HIS A 240 4.61 0.32 13.08
N ALA A 241 3.52 0.62 12.39
CA ALA A 241 2.15 0.35 12.81
C ALA A 241 1.31 -0.12 11.63
N VAL A 242 0.22 -0.87 11.91
CA VAL A 242 -0.64 -1.45 10.88
C VAL A 242 -2.06 -0.94 11.02
N PHE A 243 -2.60 -0.42 9.93
CA PHE A 243 -3.94 0.15 9.84
C PHE A 243 -4.76 -0.58 8.79
N GLY A 244 -6.02 -0.87 9.09
CA GLY A 244 -7.01 -1.35 8.12
C GLY A 244 -7.86 -0.18 7.67
N ILE A 245 -7.88 0.14 6.37
CA ILE A 245 -8.56 1.34 5.88
C ILE A 245 -9.48 1.03 4.69
N SER A 246 -10.74 1.35 4.87
CA SER A 246 -11.75 1.42 3.82
C SER A 246 -11.98 2.88 3.46
N ALA A 247 -11.16 3.42 2.55
CA ALA A 247 -11.26 4.82 2.14
C ALA A 247 -12.56 5.13 1.38
N GLN A 248 -13.11 4.16 0.64
CA GLN A 248 -14.40 4.29 -0.05
C GLN A 248 -15.57 3.72 0.75
N GLY A 249 -15.32 2.72 1.61
CA GLY A 249 -16.33 2.04 2.41
C GLY A 249 -17.02 0.85 1.75
N GLY A 250 -16.63 0.47 0.52
CA GLY A 250 -17.21 -0.65 -0.21
C GLY A 250 -16.63 -0.81 -1.62
N GLU A 251 -17.04 -1.88 -2.30
CA GLU A 251 -16.52 -2.27 -3.62
C GLU A 251 -17.27 -1.53 -4.75
N ILE A 252 -16.55 -0.79 -5.61
CA ILE A 252 -17.13 -0.13 -6.79
C ILE A 252 -16.98 -1.04 -8.01
N PRO A 253 -18.03 -1.25 -8.83
CA PRO A 253 -19.33 -0.57 -8.82
C PRO A 253 -20.41 -1.24 -7.96
N LYS A 254 -20.14 -2.40 -7.37
CA LYS A 254 -21.11 -3.27 -6.68
C LYS A 254 -21.91 -2.57 -5.58
N ASP A 255 -21.24 -1.81 -4.71
CA ASP A 255 -21.85 -1.14 -3.55
C ASP A 255 -22.20 0.33 -3.82
N LYS A 256 -22.06 0.80 -5.07
CA LYS A 256 -22.22 2.21 -5.44
C LYS A 256 -23.52 2.84 -4.93
N SER A 257 -24.66 2.21 -5.16
CA SER A 257 -25.97 2.78 -4.77
C SER A 257 -26.06 2.95 -3.25
N LYS A 258 -25.65 1.94 -2.48
CA LYS A 258 -25.63 1.97 -1.01
C LYS A 258 -24.69 3.06 -0.49
N LEU A 259 -23.50 3.18 -1.10
CA LEU A 259 -22.52 4.19 -0.70
C LEU A 259 -23.06 5.60 -0.94
N LEU A 260 -23.73 5.84 -2.07
CA LEU A 260 -24.28 7.17 -2.40
C LEU A 260 -25.38 7.63 -1.43
N GLU A 261 -26.09 6.71 -0.77
CA GLU A 261 -27.08 7.01 0.27
C GLU A 261 -26.44 7.41 1.62
N LEU A 262 -25.19 7.00 1.87
CA LEU A 262 -24.47 7.33 3.09
C LEU A 262 -23.79 8.69 3.00
N ASP A 263 -23.68 9.37 4.15
CA ASP A 263 -22.77 10.49 4.31
C ASP A 263 -21.34 10.05 3.95
N SER A 264 -20.70 10.80 3.06
CA SER A 264 -19.32 10.59 2.61
C SER A 264 -18.32 10.33 3.74
N LEU A 265 -18.41 11.03 4.87
CA LEU A 265 -17.49 10.87 6.01
C LEU A 265 -17.73 9.55 6.74
N LYS A 266 -19.00 9.10 6.81
CA LYS A 266 -19.37 7.83 7.46
C LYS A 266 -19.00 6.61 6.62
N ARG A 267 -18.72 6.78 5.33
CA ARG A 267 -18.24 5.71 4.45
C ARG A 267 -16.83 5.25 4.82
N ILE A 268 -15.99 6.20 5.26
CA ILE A 268 -14.59 5.94 5.60
C ILE A 268 -14.54 5.09 6.87
N ARG A 269 -13.81 3.98 6.86
CA ARG A 269 -13.55 3.20 8.09
C ARG A 269 -12.05 3.04 8.29
N VAL A 270 -11.60 3.26 9.51
CA VAL A 270 -10.19 3.18 9.91
C VAL A 270 -10.10 2.30 11.15
N TYR A 271 -9.34 1.22 11.02
CA TYR A 271 -9.05 0.23 12.04
C TYR A 271 -7.59 0.34 12.46
N HIS A 272 -7.34 0.36 13.77
CA HIS A 272 -6.01 0.27 14.36
C HIS A 272 -6.13 -0.54 15.65
N ASP A 273 -5.38 -1.65 15.73
CA ASP A 273 -5.57 -2.67 16.76
C ASP A 273 -7.05 -3.10 16.86
N SER A 274 -7.67 -2.98 18.04
CA SER A 274 -9.09 -3.27 18.29
C SER A 274 -10.01 -2.05 18.12
N GLU A 275 -9.45 -0.87 17.84
CA GLU A 275 -10.25 0.35 17.68
C GLU A 275 -10.71 0.54 16.23
N ASN A 276 -11.94 1.00 16.07
CA ASN A 276 -12.47 1.48 14.78
C ASN A 276 -12.99 2.91 14.92
N ASN A 277 -12.89 3.67 13.83
CA ASN A 277 -13.34 5.05 13.74
C ASN A 277 -13.42 5.48 12.27
N HIS A 278 -13.75 6.76 12.04
CA HIS A 278 -13.89 7.35 10.71
C HIS A 278 -12.77 8.38 10.39
N ASP A 279 -11.72 8.44 11.21
CA ASP A 279 -10.64 9.42 11.07
C ASP A 279 -9.50 8.89 10.20
N ILE A 280 -9.56 9.20 8.91
CA ILE A 280 -8.52 8.84 7.92
C ILE A 280 -7.18 9.53 8.17
N THR A 281 -7.10 10.52 9.06
CA THR A 281 -5.84 11.21 9.36
C THR A 281 -4.97 10.45 10.36
N LYS A 282 -5.49 9.40 11.01
CA LYS A 282 -4.76 8.63 12.04
C LYS A 282 -3.40 8.07 11.60
N PRO A 283 -3.25 7.43 10.42
CA PRO A 283 -1.93 6.95 9.99
C PRO A 283 -0.90 8.07 9.83
N LEU A 284 -1.34 9.25 9.36
CA LEU A 284 -0.49 10.42 9.24
C LEU A 284 -0.09 10.96 10.61
N ALA A 285 -1.05 11.07 11.54
CA ALA A 285 -0.76 11.50 12.91
C ALA A 285 0.26 10.57 13.58
N TRP A 286 0.14 9.26 13.40
CA TRP A 286 1.09 8.29 13.92
C TRP A 286 2.50 8.47 13.32
N LEU A 287 2.60 8.66 11.99
CA LEU A 287 3.88 8.93 11.31
C LEU A 287 4.59 10.18 11.83
N LEU A 288 3.83 11.16 12.33
CA LEU A 288 4.36 12.44 12.81
C LEU A 288 4.85 12.40 14.26
N GLY A 289 4.67 11.30 15.00
CA GLY A 289 4.98 11.25 16.44
C GLY A 289 3.78 11.03 17.34
N GLY A 290 2.58 10.93 16.77
CA GLY A 290 1.32 10.84 17.51
C GLY A 290 1.15 9.51 18.20
N LYS A 291 0.63 9.56 19.43
CA LYS A 291 0.10 8.40 20.13
C LYS A 291 -1.35 8.14 19.75
#